data_AF-A0A7C9NVI0-F1
#
_entry.id   AF-A0A7C9NVI0-F1
#
_cell.length_a   1.000
_cell.length_b   1.000
_cell.length_c   1.000
_cell.angle_alpha   90.00
_cell.angle_beta   90.00
_cell.angle_gamma   90.00
#
_symmetry.space_group_name_H-M   'P 1'
#
loop_
_entity.id
_entity.type
_entity.pdbx_description
1 polymer ?
#
loop_
_entity_poly.entity_id
_entity_poly.type
_entity_poly.pdbx_seq_one_letter_code
_entity_poly.pdbx_strand_id
1 'polypeptide(L)'
;MAEQHTILLVGESNVGKTHYGAQFLKRLMVKVGALKMHGAPTNVEAFTTALSCLTEGMATDHTPASSYVESVWPIQDDSGRTAELVWPDYGGEQVRNLVTQRRIPPAWRERVLEATDWVVLIRLHSLRSDEDLFSRPLQSFATSETQEEPTAFEPSDQARTIELLQMLLYLAQFSLDRPLRKPRLTILLSCWDELGTNELPPDLLAARLPMLWSFVRSNWTTPSVIGLSALEKALSKTMPDADYATRGPEDFGYVVLPDGERNTDITLPIQRLMAETA
;
A
#
# COMPACT_ATOMS: atom_id res chain seq x y z
N MET A 1 -18.62 9.11 -22.40
CA MET A 1 -17.17 9.33 -22.24
C MET A 1 -16.66 8.18 -21.40
N ALA A 2 -15.55 7.55 -21.75
CA ALA A 2 -14.97 6.52 -20.89
C ALA A 2 -14.65 7.16 -19.52
N GLU A 3 -15.01 6.48 -18.44
CA GLU A 3 -14.74 6.97 -17.09
C GLU A 3 -13.21 6.97 -16.89
N GLN A 4 -12.63 8.16 -16.70
CA GLN A 4 -11.20 8.32 -16.46
C GLN A 4 -10.95 8.20 -14.96
N HIS A 5 -10.15 7.21 -14.57
CA HIS A 5 -9.81 6.96 -13.17
C HIS A 5 -8.50 7.65 -12.80
N THR A 6 -8.45 8.21 -11.60
CA THR A 6 -7.21 8.68 -10.97
C THR A 6 -7.07 7.95 -9.64
N ILE A 7 -6.06 7.08 -9.55
CA ILE A 7 -5.91 6.13 -8.45
C ILE A 7 -4.72 6.57 -7.59
N LEU A 8 -5.02 7.02 -6.37
CA LEU A 8 -4.01 7.44 -5.42
C LEU A 8 -3.50 6.26 -4.60
N LEU A 9 -2.21 5.96 -4.70
CA LEU A 9 -1.58 4.87 -3.95
C LEU A 9 -0.81 5.40 -2.74
N VAL A 10 -1.31 5.10 -1.54
CA VAL A 10 -0.77 5.62 -0.28
C VAL A 10 -0.37 4.49 0.67
N GLY A 11 0.56 4.79 1.57
CA GLY A 11 0.99 3.90 2.64
C GLY A 11 2.19 4.48 3.38
N GLU A 12 2.33 4.14 4.67
CA GLU A 12 3.47 4.59 5.49
C GLU A 12 4.81 4.07 4.93
N SER A 13 5.92 4.49 5.53
CA SER A 13 7.23 3.93 5.15
C SER A 13 7.29 2.42 5.42
N ASN A 14 8.13 1.71 4.67
CA ASN A 14 8.39 0.27 4.85
C ASN A 14 7.19 -0.69 4.65
N VAL A 15 6.08 -0.23 4.05
CA VAL A 15 4.93 -1.10 3.70
C VAL A 15 5.06 -1.81 2.34
N GLY A 16 6.25 -1.82 1.72
CA GLY A 16 6.48 -2.52 0.45
C GLY A 16 6.06 -1.77 -0.82
N LYS A 17 5.73 -0.46 -0.75
CA LYS A 17 5.37 0.37 -1.92
C LYS A 17 6.42 0.31 -3.02
N THR A 18 7.69 0.41 -2.64
CA THR A 18 8.83 0.41 -3.54
C THR A 18 8.93 -0.88 -4.34
N HIS A 19 8.92 -2.02 -3.65
CA HIS A 19 9.02 -3.34 -4.28
C HIS A 19 7.80 -3.64 -5.15
N TYR A 20 6.59 -3.34 -4.64
CA TYR A 20 5.37 -3.48 -5.41
C TYR A 20 5.41 -2.62 -6.67
N GLY A 21 5.72 -1.33 -6.57
CA GLY A 21 5.76 -0.45 -7.73
C GLY A 21 6.84 -0.84 -8.74
N ALA A 22 8.04 -1.26 -8.30
CA ALA A 22 9.09 -1.69 -9.23
C ALA A 22 8.67 -2.92 -10.04
N GLN A 23 8.06 -3.91 -9.39
CA GLN A 23 7.57 -5.10 -10.05
C GLN A 23 6.33 -4.84 -10.91
N PHE A 24 5.42 -3.99 -10.43
CA PHE A 24 4.26 -3.54 -11.18
C PHE A 24 4.69 -2.82 -12.46
N LEU A 25 5.63 -1.89 -12.36
CA LEU A 25 6.21 -1.17 -13.50
C LEU A 25 6.81 -2.13 -14.53
N LYS A 26 7.59 -3.12 -14.09
CA LYS A 26 8.14 -4.15 -14.98
C LYS A 26 7.06 -4.88 -15.74
N ARG A 27 6.00 -5.34 -15.05
CA ARG A 27 4.86 -6.04 -15.65
C ARG A 27 4.10 -5.18 -16.67
N LEU A 28 3.88 -3.89 -16.37
CA LEU A 28 3.32 -2.94 -17.33
C LEU A 28 4.19 -2.79 -18.58
N MET A 29 5.52 -2.76 -18.42
CA MET A 29 6.47 -2.61 -19.53
C MET A 29 6.53 -3.85 -20.42
N VAL A 30 6.55 -5.05 -19.82
CA VAL A 30 6.55 -6.32 -20.58
C VAL A 30 5.16 -6.76 -21.03
N LYS A 31 4.11 -6.00 -20.66
CA LYS A 31 2.69 -6.26 -20.98
C LYS A 31 2.22 -7.64 -20.49
N VAL A 32 2.60 -7.97 -19.26
CA VAL A 32 2.20 -9.21 -18.57
C VAL A 32 1.22 -8.85 -17.46
N GLY A 33 0.04 -9.46 -17.50
CA GLY A 33 -1.07 -9.20 -16.57
C GLY A 33 -2.24 -8.47 -17.25
N ALA A 34 -3.19 -8.02 -16.42
CA ALA A 34 -4.44 -7.40 -16.85
C ALA A 34 -4.30 -5.91 -17.20
N LEU A 35 -3.14 -5.31 -16.90
CA LEU A 35 -2.83 -3.91 -17.18
C LEU A 35 -1.56 -3.75 -18.02
N LYS A 36 -1.56 -2.70 -18.85
CA LYS A 36 -0.42 -2.27 -19.67
C LYS A 36 -0.22 -0.76 -19.58
N MET A 37 1.00 -0.31 -19.84
CA MET A 37 1.30 1.12 -19.90
C MET A 37 0.58 1.78 -21.09
N HIS A 38 -0.04 2.93 -20.87
CA HIS A 38 -0.80 3.73 -21.84
C HIS A 38 -0.29 5.18 -21.90
N GLY A 39 1.03 5.33 -22.09
CA GLY A 39 1.71 6.62 -22.10
C GLY A 39 3.10 6.52 -21.49
N ALA A 40 3.81 7.65 -21.45
CA ALA A 40 5.06 7.74 -20.72
C ALA A 40 4.78 7.99 -19.23
N PRO A 41 5.27 7.16 -18.30
CA PRO A 41 5.18 7.45 -16.89
C PRO A 41 6.11 8.61 -16.52
N THR A 42 5.76 9.39 -15.51
CA THR A 42 6.62 10.47 -14.99
C THR A 42 7.47 9.97 -13.83
N ASN A 43 8.71 10.47 -13.74
CA ASN A 43 9.57 10.36 -12.55
C ASN A 43 9.74 8.92 -12.01
N VAL A 44 10.10 7.99 -12.90
CA VAL A 44 10.22 6.57 -12.58
C VAL A 44 11.59 6.15 -12.05
N GLU A 45 12.55 7.07 -11.96
CA GLU A 45 13.97 6.78 -11.71
C GLU A 45 14.18 5.93 -10.43
N ALA A 46 13.41 6.25 -9.39
CA ALA A 46 13.44 5.52 -8.14
C ALA A 46 12.94 4.06 -8.30
N PHE A 47 11.84 3.87 -9.03
CA PHE A 47 11.31 2.54 -9.33
C PHE A 47 12.20 1.76 -10.30
N THR A 48 12.84 2.41 -11.27
CA THR A 48 13.81 1.76 -12.16
C THR A 48 15.05 1.31 -11.41
N THR A 49 15.51 2.08 -10.42
CA THR A 49 16.64 1.68 -9.56
C THR A 49 16.27 0.44 -8.75
N ALA A 50 15.10 0.45 -8.10
CA ALA A 50 14.61 -0.72 -7.37
C ALA A 50 14.41 -1.93 -8.29
N LEU A 51 13.93 -1.72 -9.52
CA LEU A 51 13.77 -2.77 -10.53
C LEU A 51 15.11 -3.37 -10.97
N SER A 52 16.17 -2.58 -11.08
CA SER A 52 17.52 -3.10 -11.36
C SER A 52 17.98 -4.06 -10.26
N CYS A 53 17.83 -3.69 -8.98
CA CYS A 53 18.14 -4.59 -7.87
C CYS A 53 17.34 -5.89 -7.94
N LEU A 54 16.03 -5.79 -8.20
CA LEU A 54 15.16 -6.96 -8.35
C LEU A 54 15.58 -7.86 -9.51
N THR A 55 16.00 -7.28 -10.63
CA THR A 55 16.48 -8.04 -11.80
C THR A 55 17.77 -8.81 -11.46
N GLU A 56 18.59 -8.29 -10.56
CA GLU A 56 19.77 -8.97 -10.03
C GLU A 56 19.44 -9.96 -8.89
N GLY A 57 18.16 -10.21 -8.59
CA GLY A 57 17.75 -11.12 -7.51
C GLY A 57 17.98 -10.55 -6.11
N MET A 58 18.08 -9.23 -5.97
CA MET A 58 18.35 -8.55 -4.70
C MET A 58 17.20 -7.62 -4.28
N ALA A 59 17.01 -7.46 -2.97
CA ALA A 59 16.14 -6.42 -2.43
C ALA A 59 16.79 -5.04 -2.59
N THR A 60 16.01 -4.05 -2.99
CA THR A 60 16.46 -2.65 -2.97
C THR A 60 16.65 -2.12 -1.54
N ASP A 61 17.56 -1.16 -1.40
CA ASP A 61 17.69 -0.38 -0.17
C ASP A 61 16.52 0.58 0.05
N HIS A 62 16.43 1.10 1.28
CA HIS A 62 15.50 2.19 1.58
C HIS A 62 15.82 3.40 0.72
N THR A 63 14.78 3.99 0.16
CA THR A 63 14.95 5.14 -0.71
C THR A 63 15.21 6.39 0.11
N PRO A 64 16.31 7.12 -0.15
CA PRO A 64 16.54 8.41 0.46
C PRO A 64 15.42 9.39 0.08
N ALA A 65 14.83 10.05 1.07
CA ALA A 65 13.68 10.94 0.90
C ALA A 65 14.00 12.34 0.34
N SER A 66 15.09 12.48 -0.42
CA SER A 66 15.64 13.80 -0.76
C SER A 66 14.99 14.48 -1.98
N SER A 67 14.09 13.82 -2.72
CA SER A 67 13.41 14.44 -3.86
C SER A 67 11.88 14.23 -3.82
N TYR A 68 11.16 15.34 -3.65
CA TYR A 68 9.70 15.47 -3.64
C TYR A 68 9.08 15.29 -5.02
N VAL A 69 9.25 14.11 -5.61
CA VAL A 69 8.84 13.89 -6.99
C VAL A 69 7.77 12.81 -7.05
N GLU A 70 6.57 13.24 -7.40
CA GLU A 70 5.44 12.37 -7.67
C GLU A 70 5.66 11.59 -8.97
N SER A 71 5.24 10.33 -8.97
CA SER A 71 5.27 9.48 -10.15
C SER A 71 3.85 9.17 -10.60
N VAL A 72 3.52 9.49 -11.85
CA VAL A 72 2.18 9.28 -12.43
C VAL A 72 2.31 8.33 -13.61
N TRP A 73 1.59 7.20 -13.55
CA TRP A 73 1.66 6.15 -14.55
C TRP A 73 0.33 6.01 -15.28
N PRO A 74 0.26 6.42 -16.56
CA PRO A 74 -0.90 6.16 -17.41
C PRO A 74 -1.00 4.66 -17.71
N ILE A 75 -2.10 4.03 -17.32
CA ILE A 75 -2.35 2.60 -17.51
C ILE A 75 -3.68 2.37 -18.23
N GLN A 76 -3.77 1.21 -18.89
CA GLN A 76 -4.96 0.77 -19.58
C GLN A 76 -5.16 -0.73 -19.40
N ASP A 77 -6.41 -1.18 -19.34
CA ASP A 77 -6.75 -2.60 -19.36
C ASP A 77 -7.16 -3.09 -20.76
N ASP A 78 -7.42 -4.39 -20.90
CA ASP A 78 -7.78 -4.97 -22.21
C ASP A 78 -9.19 -4.62 -22.69
N SER A 79 -10.06 -4.08 -21.81
CA SER A 79 -11.35 -3.51 -22.20
C SER A 79 -11.26 -2.07 -22.69
N GLY A 80 -10.07 -1.47 -22.63
CA GLY A 80 -9.81 -0.09 -23.05
C GLY A 80 -10.07 0.96 -21.97
N ARG A 81 -10.40 0.57 -20.73
CA ARG A 81 -10.51 1.50 -19.60
C ARG A 81 -9.13 2.05 -19.26
N THR A 82 -9.05 3.35 -18.98
CA THR A 82 -7.78 4.04 -18.70
C THR A 82 -7.78 4.62 -17.29
N ALA A 83 -6.61 4.61 -16.65
CA ALA A 83 -6.41 5.24 -15.35
C ALA A 83 -5.04 5.93 -15.27
N GLU A 84 -4.93 6.90 -14.37
CA GLU A 84 -3.64 7.42 -13.89
C GLU A 84 -3.37 6.83 -12.51
N LEU A 85 -2.30 6.03 -12.39
CA LEU A 85 -1.83 5.53 -11.10
C LEU A 85 -0.83 6.53 -10.51
N VAL A 86 -1.22 7.16 -9.41
CA VAL A 86 -0.49 8.26 -8.78
C VAL A 86 0.22 7.77 -7.53
N TRP A 87 1.55 7.93 -7.53
CA TRP A 87 2.44 7.65 -6.40
C TRP A 87 2.91 8.99 -5.79
N PRO A 88 2.18 9.54 -4.81
CA PRO A 88 2.43 10.87 -4.25
C PRO A 88 3.71 10.92 -3.39
N ASP A 89 4.08 9.78 -2.82
CA ASP A 89 5.21 9.63 -1.92
C ASP A 89 5.70 8.18 -1.96
N TYR A 90 6.89 8.01 -2.52
CA TYR A 90 7.54 6.72 -2.64
C TYR A 90 8.12 6.23 -1.29
N GLY A 91 8.68 7.13 -0.48
CA GLY A 91 9.33 6.81 0.80
C GLY A 91 8.35 6.61 1.97
N GLY A 92 7.13 7.15 1.86
CA GLY A 92 6.11 7.12 2.92
C GLY A 92 6.36 8.11 4.06
N GLU A 93 7.41 8.93 3.97
CA GLU A 93 7.73 9.93 4.98
C GLU A 93 6.76 11.11 4.97
N GLN A 94 6.22 11.48 3.80
CA GLN A 94 5.18 12.51 3.72
C GLN A 94 3.89 12.00 4.34
N VAL A 95 3.55 10.73 4.14
CA VAL A 95 2.39 10.10 4.81
C VAL A 95 2.56 10.17 6.33
N ARG A 96 3.77 9.87 6.84
CA ARG A 96 4.07 10.01 8.28
C ARG A 96 3.96 11.46 8.75
N ASN A 97 4.46 12.43 7.98
CA ASN A 97 4.40 13.85 8.33
C ASN A 97 2.96 14.41 8.29
N LEU A 98 2.12 13.93 7.37
CA LEU A 98 0.69 14.25 7.33
C LEU A 98 0.06 13.87 8.67
N VAL A 99 0.25 12.63 9.12
CA VAL A 99 -0.38 12.14 10.36
C VAL A 99 0.23 12.76 11.62
N THR A 100 1.56 12.81 11.72
CA THR A 100 2.24 13.24 12.95
C THR A 100 2.29 14.76 13.10
N GLN A 101 2.49 15.51 12.02
CA GLN A 101 2.61 16.96 12.06
C GLN A 101 1.33 17.67 11.63
N ARG A 102 0.33 16.96 11.08
CA ARG A 102 -0.91 17.52 10.54
C ARG A 102 -0.68 18.63 9.52
N ARG A 103 0.45 18.54 8.80
CA ARG A 103 0.86 19.50 7.78
C ARG A 103 0.59 18.90 6.42
N ILE A 104 -0.26 19.57 5.64
CA ILE A 104 -0.69 19.13 4.33
C ILE A 104 0.07 19.94 3.28
N PRO A 105 1.02 19.33 2.55
CA PRO A 105 1.67 20.02 1.43
C PRO A 105 0.63 20.39 0.36
N PRO A 106 0.74 21.56 -0.30
CA PRO A 106 -0.25 21.99 -1.30
C PRO A 106 -0.53 20.95 -2.39
N ALA A 107 0.51 20.28 -2.87
CA ALA A 107 0.39 19.24 -3.91
C ALA A 107 -0.44 18.02 -3.48
N TRP A 108 -0.54 17.71 -2.18
CA TRP A 108 -1.44 16.64 -1.70
C TRP A 108 -2.91 17.01 -1.88
N ARG A 109 -3.26 18.29 -1.79
CA ARG A 109 -4.64 18.73 -1.95
C ARG A 109 -5.16 18.46 -3.35
N GLU A 110 -4.38 18.84 -4.37
CA GLU A 110 -4.73 18.66 -5.78
C GLU A 110 -4.93 17.16 -6.10
N ARG A 111 -3.96 16.33 -5.71
CA ARG A 111 -4.02 14.86 -5.89
C ARG A 111 -5.24 14.22 -5.26
N VAL A 112 -5.57 14.62 -4.03
CA VAL A 112 -6.70 14.05 -3.29
C VAL A 112 -8.04 14.49 -3.88
N LEU A 113 -8.12 15.72 -4.41
CA LEU A 113 -9.32 16.22 -5.09
C LEU A 113 -9.54 15.55 -6.45
N GLU A 114 -8.46 15.22 -7.16
CA GLU A 114 -8.52 14.57 -8.48
C GLU A 114 -8.73 13.05 -8.38
N ALA A 115 -8.30 12.43 -7.28
CA ALA A 115 -8.39 10.98 -7.09
C ALA A 115 -9.85 10.48 -7.03
N THR A 116 -10.20 9.62 -7.98
CA THR A 116 -11.48 8.89 -7.97
C THR A 116 -11.45 7.68 -7.06
N ASP A 117 -10.24 7.18 -6.77
CA ASP A 117 -10.01 5.88 -6.14
C ASP A 117 -8.76 5.90 -5.28
N TRP A 118 -8.79 5.20 -4.15
CA TRP A 118 -7.67 5.10 -3.22
C TRP A 118 -7.24 3.65 -3.04
N VAL A 119 -5.93 3.44 -3.05
CA VAL A 119 -5.28 2.18 -2.74
C VAL A 119 -4.36 2.38 -1.55
N VAL A 120 -4.63 1.71 -0.44
CA VAL A 120 -3.87 1.85 0.82
C VAL A 120 -3.05 0.60 1.06
N LEU A 121 -1.72 0.71 1.09
CA LEU A 121 -0.82 -0.40 1.41
C LEU A 121 -0.56 -0.46 2.91
N ILE A 122 -0.80 -1.64 3.49
CA ILE A 122 -0.59 -1.91 4.91
C ILE A 122 0.22 -3.21 5.04
N ARG A 123 1.36 -3.16 5.72
CA ARG A 123 2.13 -4.36 6.08
C ARG A 123 1.80 -4.75 7.52
N LEU A 124 1.15 -5.90 7.71
CA LEU A 124 0.67 -6.30 9.05
C LEU A 124 1.81 -6.65 10.03
N HIS A 125 2.95 -7.16 9.55
CA HIS A 125 4.10 -7.51 10.40
C HIS A 125 4.85 -6.30 10.99
N SER A 126 4.81 -5.16 10.30
CA SER A 126 5.48 -3.95 10.79
C SER A 126 4.66 -3.22 11.83
N LEU A 127 3.46 -3.71 12.15
CA LEU A 127 2.62 -3.11 13.14
C LEU A 127 3.11 -3.49 14.53
N ARG A 128 3.25 -2.50 15.40
CA ARG A 128 3.50 -2.69 16.81
C ARG A 128 2.40 -3.58 17.37
N SER A 129 2.79 -4.76 17.84
CA SER A 129 1.93 -5.49 18.76
C SER A 129 1.92 -4.68 20.05
N ASP A 130 0.87 -3.91 20.27
CA ASP A 130 0.52 -3.47 21.61
C ASP A 130 0.17 -4.74 22.38
N GLU A 131 1.20 -5.42 22.92
CA GLU A 131 0.97 -6.44 23.94
C GLU A 131 0.19 -5.75 25.06
N ASP A 132 -1.03 -6.21 25.26
CA ASP A 132 -1.93 -5.70 26.29
C ASP A 132 -1.17 -5.65 27.63
N LEU A 133 -1.30 -4.55 28.37
CA LEU A 133 -0.74 -4.43 29.73
C LEU A 133 -1.20 -5.59 30.62
N PHE A 134 -2.37 -6.17 30.35
CA PHE A 134 -2.89 -7.37 31.04
C PHE A 134 -2.32 -8.71 30.55
N SER A 135 -1.67 -8.72 29.39
CA SER A 135 -0.98 -9.89 28.84
C SER A 135 0.47 -10.01 29.32
N ARG A 136 1.02 -8.94 29.92
CA ARG A 136 2.36 -8.94 30.52
C ARG A 136 2.33 -9.53 31.93
N PRO A 137 3.18 -10.51 32.27
CA PRO A 137 3.30 -11.00 33.64
C PRO A 137 3.70 -9.84 34.57
N LEU A 138 3.05 -9.69 35.73
CA LEU A 138 3.32 -8.62 36.70
C LEU A 138 4.83 -8.44 37.05
N GLN A 139 5.62 -9.51 36.91
CA GLN A 139 7.06 -9.54 37.12
C GLN A 139 7.85 -8.66 36.13
N SER A 140 7.35 -8.40 34.92
CA SER A 140 7.99 -7.53 33.94
C SER A 140 7.94 -6.06 34.31
N PHE A 141 7.02 -5.66 35.20
CA PHE A 141 6.91 -4.29 35.70
C PHE A 141 7.84 -4.01 36.89
N ALA A 142 8.37 -5.05 37.55
CA ALA A 142 9.23 -4.90 38.73
C ALA A 142 10.71 -4.63 38.38
N THR A 143 11.10 -4.80 37.11
CA THR A 143 12.50 -4.64 36.65
C THR A 143 12.80 -3.27 36.04
N SER A 144 11.83 -2.37 35.94
CA SER A 144 11.96 -1.09 35.21
C SER A 144 12.21 0.10 36.13
N GLU A 145 13.23 0.04 36.99
CA GLU A 145 13.70 1.21 37.77
C GLU A 145 14.90 1.94 37.12
N THR A 146 15.16 1.72 35.83
CA THR A 146 16.24 2.43 35.11
C THR A 146 15.68 3.33 34.02
N GLN A 147 15.62 4.63 34.32
CA GLN A 147 15.64 5.76 33.39
C GLN A 147 15.05 5.52 31.99
N GLU A 148 13.74 5.40 31.87
CA GLU A 148 13.06 5.63 30.60
C GLU A 148 12.68 7.11 30.54
N GLU A 149 13.33 7.87 29.64
CA GLU A 149 12.77 9.15 29.20
C GLU A 149 11.29 8.93 28.83
N PRO A 150 10.38 9.88 29.09
CA PRO A 150 8.97 9.69 28.76
C PRO A 150 8.88 9.43 27.26
N THR A 151 8.63 8.18 26.88
CA THR A 151 8.39 7.80 25.49
C THR A 151 7.26 8.68 25.01
N ALA A 152 7.53 9.58 24.07
CA ALA A 152 6.52 10.45 23.49
C ALA A 152 5.34 9.57 23.06
N PHE A 153 4.13 9.90 23.52
CA PHE A 153 2.94 9.13 23.19
C PHE A 153 2.78 9.09 21.66
N GLU A 154 2.92 7.90 21.08
CA GLU A 154 2.69 7.69 19.66
C GLU A 154 1.34 6.97 19.47
N PRO A 155 0.47 7.44 18.58
CA PRO A 155 -0.77 6.73 18.27
C PRO A 155 -0.49 5.33 17.73
N SER A 156 -1.37 4.38 18.06
CA SER A 156 -1.32 3.02 17.50
C SER A 156 -1.37 3.05 15.97
N ASP A 157 -0.86 2.01 15.32
CA ASP A 157 -0.74 2.02 13.85
C ASP A 157 -2.11 2.04 13.15
N GLN A 158 -3.14 1.44 13.78
CA GLN A 158 -4.52 1.57 13.33
C GLN A 158 -5.00 3.01 13.43
N ALA A 159 -4.74 3.68 14.56
CA ALA A 159 -5.14 5.07 14.75
C ALA A 159 -4.45 6.00 13.74
N ARG A 160 -3.17 5.76 13.41
CA ARG A 160 -2.47 6.52 12.36
C ARG A 160 -3.07 6.31 10.97
N THR A 161 -3.43 5.08 10.64
CA THR A 161 -4.08 4.77 9.35
C THR A 161 -5.47 5.39 9.26
N ILE A 162 -6.25 5.37 10.35
CA ILE A 162 -7.56 6.03 10.43
C ILE A 162 -7.39 7.54 10.29
N GLU A 163 -6.45 8.16 11.01
CA GLU A 163 -6.17 9.60 10.92
C GLU A 163 -5.79 9.99 9.49
N LEU A 164 -4.93 9.20 8.82
CA LEU A 164 -4.59 9.42 7.41
C LEU A 164 -5.86 9.45 6.54
N LEU A 165 -6.71 8.42 6.64
CA LEU A 165 -7.95 8.36 5.87
C LEU A 165 -8.88 9.54 6.17
N GLN A 166 -9.01 9.93 7.44
CA GLN A 166 -9.81 11.09 7.84
C GLN A 166 -9.27 12.39 7.26
N MET A 167 -7.95 12.58 7.25
CA MET A 167 -7.31 13.73 6.63
C MET A 167 -7.54 13.77 5.12
N LEU A 168 -7.41 12.63 4.42
CA LEU A 168 -7.68 12.55 2.98
C LEU A 168 -9.16 12.87 2.67
N LEU A 169 -10.09 12.32 3.46
CA LEU A 169 -11.53 12.60 3.32
C LEU A 169 -11.86 14.08 3.56
N TYR A 170 -11.24 14.67 4.58
CA TYR A 170 -11.39 16.09 4.86
C TYR A 170 -10.87 16.97 3.71
N LEU A 171 -9.71 16.62 3.15
CA LEU A 171 -9.14 17.33 2.00
C LEU A 171 -10.00 17.22 0.75
N ALA A 172 -10.56 16.04 0.50
CA ALA A 172 -11.48 15.78 -0.60
C ALA A 172 -12.90 16.33 -0.35
N GLN A 173 -13.16 16.91 0.83
CA GLN A 173 -14.46 17.47 1.22
C GLN A 173 -15.63 16.47 1.17
N PHE A 174 -15.35 15.19 1.44
CA PHE A 174 -16.41 14.17 1.52
C PHE A 174 -17.15 14.24 2.85
N SER A 175 -18.49 14.17 2.79
CA SER A 175 -19.33 13.97 3.97
C SER A 175 -19.46 12.48 4.30
N LEU A 176 -19.43 12.17 5.60
CA LEU A 176 -19.64 10.82 6.15
C LEU A 176 -21.08 10.59 6.64
N ASP A 177 -22.03 11.48 6.29
CA ASP A 177 -23.45 11.31 6.65
C ASP A 177 -24.09 10.06 6.01
N ARG A 178 -23.46 9.51 4.97
CA ARG A 178 -23.82 8.27 4.30
C ARG A 178 -22.56 7.53 3.83
N PRO A 179 -22.61 6.19 3.69
CA PRO A 179 -21.51 5.44 3.13
C PRO A 179 -21.07 5.96 1.76
N LEU A 180 -19.76 6.09 1.59
CA LEU A 180 -19.11 6.58 0.40
C LEU A 180 -19.18 5.54 -0.71
N ARG A 181 -19.55 5.98 -1.90
CA ARG A 181 -19.35 5.23 -3.15
C ARG A 181 -18.07 5.67 -3.87
N LYS A 182 -17.69 6.93 -3.69
CA LYS A 182 -16.43 7.51 -4.13
C LYS A 182 -15.80 8.31 -2.96
N PRO A 183 -14.47 8.28 -2.82
CA PRO A 183 -13.55 7.50 -3.64
C PRO A 183 -13.66 6.02 -3.29
N ARG A 184 -13.53 5.11 -4.27
CA ARG A 184 -13.53 3.67 -3.94
C ARG A 184 -12.23 3.34 -3.21
N LEU A 185 -12.29 2.40 -2.28
CA LEU A 185 -11.17 2.08 -1.40
C LEU A 185 -10.77 0.62 -1.54
N THR A 186 -9.52 0.39 -1.92
CA THR A 186 -8.87 -0.93 -1.86
C THR A 186 -7.74 -0.90 -0.84
N ILE A 187 -7.72 -1.86 0.08
CA ILE A 187 -6.62 -2.07 1.03
C ILE A 187 -5.79 -3.25 0.54
N LEU A 188 -4.50 -3.00 0.32
CA LEU A 188 -3.52 -4.04 -0.03
C LEU A 188 -2.74 -4.41 1.22
N LEU A 189 -2.95 -5.64 1.70
CA LEU A 189 -2.17 -6.23 2.79
C LEU A 189 -0.86 -6.76 2.21
N SER A 190 0.17 -5.92 2.23
CA SER A 190 1.46 -6.20 1.62
C SER A 190 2.29 -7.18 2.44
N CYS A 191 3.28 -7.79 1.78
CA CYS A 191 4.12 -8.85 2.35
C CYS A 191 3.29 -10.03 2.84
N TRP A 192 2.28 -10.43 2.05
CA TRP A 192 1.34 -11.48 2.41
C TRP A 192 2.01 -12.84 2.61
N ASP A 193 3.08 -13.12 1.85
CA ASP A 193 3.91 -14.32 1.96
C ASP A 193 4.54 -14.51 3.34
N GLU A 194 4.83 -13.42 4.05
CA GLU A 194 5.42 -13.47 5.39
C GLU A 194 4.41 -13.98 6.44
N LEU A 195 3.09 -13.89 6.18
CA LEU A 195 2.04 -14.11 7.20
C LEU A 195 1.80 -15.58 7.49
N GLY A 196 2.19 -16.48 6.59
CA GLY A 196 2.00 -17.92 6.75
C GLY A 196 0.55 -18.33 7.07
N THR A 197 -0.44 -17.55 6.62
CA THR A 197 -1.85 -17.72 6.96
C THR A 197 -2.68 -18.18 5.77
N ASN A 198 -3.76 -18.90 6.08
CA ASN A 198 -4.81 -19.29 5.14
C ASN A 198 -6.12 -18.51 5.36
N GLU A 199 -6.11 -17.51 6.25
CA GLU A 199 -7.26 -16.63 6.48
C GLU A 199 -7.55 -15.76 5.25
N LEU A 200 -8.81 -15.37 5.07
CA LEU A 200 -9.18 -14.42 4.03
C LEU A 200 -8.63 -13.03 4.36
N PRO A 201 -8.19 -12.24 3.36
CA PRO A 201 -7.65 -10.91 3.61
C PRO A 201 -8.57 -9.98 4.42
N PRO A 202 -9.90 -9.91 4.17
CA PRO A 202 -10.81 -9.11 4.99
C PRO A 202 -10.90 -9.60 6.45
N ASP A 203 -10.90 -10.92 6.66
CA ASP A 203 -11.00 -11.51 8.00
C ASP A 203 -9.74 -11.26 8.81
N LEU A 204 -8.57 -11.41 8.18
CA LEU A 204 -7.29 -11.11 8.83
C LEU A 204 -7.17 -9.63 9.18
N LEU A 205 -7.62 -8.72 8.29
CA LEU A 205 -7.68 -7.29 8.59
C LEU A 205 -8.62 -7.01 9.77
N ALA A 206 -9.79 -7.65 9.82
CA ALA A 206 -10.74 -7.50 10.91
C ALA A 206 -10.17 -7.97 12.26
N ALA A 207 -9.43 -9.09 12.25
CA ALA A 207 -8.83 -9.67 13.45
C ALA A 207 -7.64 -8.83 13.95
N ARG A 208 -6.76 -8.38 13.04
CA ARG A 208 -5.54 -7.65 13.39
C ARG A 208 -5.77 -6.16 13.59
N LEU A 209 -6.65 -5.56 12.79
CA LEU A 209 -6.94 -4.13 12.78
C LEU A 209 -8.43 -3.80 12.95
N PRO A 210 -9.08 -4.22 14.06
CA PRO A 210 -10.52 -4.11 14.23
C PRO A 210 -11.05 -2.67 14.19
N MET A 211 -10.31 -1.70 14.74
CA MET A 211 -10.75 -0.30 14.73
C MET A 211 -10.69 0.28 13.31
N LEU A 212 -9.61 -0.01 12.59
CA LEU A 212 -9.47 0.41 11.20
C LEU A 212 -10.56 -0.23 10.33
N TRP A 213 -10.80 -1.52 10.49
CA TRP A 213 -11.80 -2.23 9.69
C TRP A 213 -13.22 -1.76 9.99
N SER A 214 -13.54 -1.53 11.26
CA SER A 214 -14.82 -0.94 11.67
C SER A 214 -15.02 0.44 11.05
N PHE A 215 -14.00 1.31 11.09
CA PHE A 215 -14.03 2.62 10.44
C PHE A 215 -14.26 2.50 8.93
N VAL A 216 -13.51 1.65 8.25
CA VAL A 216 -13.61 1.48 6.79
C VAL A 216 -15.00 0.97 6.39
N ARG A 217 -15.50 -0.10 7.01
CA ARG A 217 -16.82 -0.68 6.69
C ARG A 217 -18.00 0.23 7.02
N SER A 218 -17.84 1.12 7.99
CA SER A 218 -18.89 2.07 8.35
C SER A 218 -18.97 3.24 7.36
N ASN A 219 -17.86 3.57 6.69
CA ASN A 219 -17.74 4.75 5.85
C ASN A 219 -17.70 4.44 4.35
N TRP A 220 -17.38 3.22 3.91
CA TRP A 220 -17.38 2.84 2.49
C TRP A 220 -18.46 1.79 2.19
N THR A 221 -19.11 1.93 1.04
CA THR A 221 -20.17 1.00 0.60
C THR A 221 -19.59 -0.37 0.22
N THR A 222 -18.49 -0.37 -0.52
CA THR A 222 -17.86 -1.59 -1.06
C THR A 222 -16.33 -1.51 -0.95
N PRO A 223 -15.74 -1.43 0.26
CA PRO A 223 -14.29 -1.49 0.41
C PRO A 223 -13.78 -2.89 0.03
N SER A 224 -12.66 -2.96 -0.68
CA SER A 224 -11.99 -4.22 -1.03
C SER A 224 -10.73 -4.42 -0.21
N VAL A 225 -10.43 -5.65 0.20
CA VAL A 225 -9.22 -6.00 0.94
C VAL A 225 -8.56 -7.19 0.24
N ILE A 226 -7.31 -7.02 -0.17
CA ILE A 226 -6.57 -7.99 -0.98
C ILE A 226 -5.21 -8.23 -0.34
N GLY A 227 -4.81 -9.50 -0.23
CA GLY A 227 -3.45 -9.88 0.14
C GLY A 227 -2.51 -9.65 -1.04
N LEU A 228 -1.35 -9.04 -0.82
CA LEU A 228 -0.34 -8.79 -1.83
C LEU A 228 1.01 -9.34 -1.37
N SER A 229 1.56 -10.26 -2.16
CA SER A 229 2.97 -10.60 -2.13
C SER A 229 3.61 -10.18 -3.44
N ALA A 230 4.33 -9.06 -3.43
CA ALA A 230 5.04 -8.61 -4.61
C ALA A 230 6.18 -9.60 -4.93
N LEU A 231 7.12 -9.78 -4.00
CA LEU A 231 8.33 -10.55 -4.29
C LEU A 231 8.14 -12.07 -4.20
N GLU A 232 7.03 -12.56 -3.61
CA GLU A 232 6.75 -13.98 -3.32
C GLU A 232 7.72 -14.66 -2.33
N LYS A 233 8.89 -14.06 -2.09
CA LYS A 233 9.89 -14.48 -1.13
C LYS A 233 10.72 -13.30 -0.65
N ALA A 234 11.33 -13.46 0.52
CA ALA A 234 12.31 -12.50 1.03
C ALA A 234 13.59 -12.54 0.17
N LEU A 235 14.01 -11.38 -0.32
CA LEU A 235 15.28 -11.20 -1.03
C LEU A 235 16.32 -10.52 -0.13
N SER A 236 17.59 -10.91 -0.29
CA SER A 236 18.70 -10.25 0.40
C SER A 236 19.13 -8.99 -0.35
N LYS A 237 19.65 -8.01 0.38
CA LYS A 237 20.25 -6.79 -0.19
C LYS A 237 21.66 -7.01 -0.72
N THR A 238 22.34 -8.07 -0.26
CA THR A 238 23.77 -8.31 -0.53
C THR A 238 24.03 -9.62 -1.24
N MET A 239 23.06 -10.54 -1.23
CA MET A 239 23.19 -11.87 -1.80
C MET A 239 22.10 -12.09 -2.86
N PRO A 240 22.45 -12.12 -4.15
CA PRO A 240 21.53 -12.44 -5.23
C PRO A 240 20.84 -13.79 -5.04
N ASP A 241 19.52 -13.82 -5.22
CA ASP A 241 18.76 -15.06 -5.41
C ASP A 241 18.85 -15.48 -6.90
N ALA A 242 19.51 -16.60 -7.16
CA ALA A 242 19.79 -17.07 -8.51
C ALA A 242 18.53 -17.44 -9.30
N ASP A 243 17.52 -18.03 -8.64
CA ASP A 243 16.25 -18.38 -9.29
C ASP A 243 15.47 -17.12 -9.67
N TYR A 244 15.46 -16.12 -8.78
CA TYR A 244 14.82 -14.83 -9.01
C TYR A 244 15.47 -14.07 -10.16
N ALA A 245 16.80 -13.98 -10.18
CA ALA A 245 17.55 -13.32 -11.25
C ALA A 245 17.40 -14.04 -12.61
N THR A 246 17.29 -15.38 -12.60
CA THR A 246 17.19 -16.18 -13.84
C THR A 246 15.81 -16.09 -14.47
N ARG A 247 14.74 -16.22 -13.67
CA ARG A 247 13.35 -16.17 -14.17
C ARG A 247 12.88 -14.74 -14.43
N GLY A 248 13.42 -13.78 -13.68
CA GLY A 248 13.06 -12.37 -13.76
C GLY A 248 11.92 -12.00 -12.79
N PRO A 249 11.90 -10.76 -12.28
CA PRO A 249 10.94 -10.30 -11.27
C PRO A 249 9.46 -10.38 -11.68
N GLU A 250 9.16 -10.31 -12.98
CA GLU A 250 7.81 -10.40 -13.53
C GLU A 250 7.12 -11.75 -13.28
N ASP A 251 7.93 -12.82 -13.13
CA ASP A 251 7.46 -14.21 -12.96
C ASP A 251 7.19 -14.59 -11.49
N PHE A 252 7.45 -13.67 -10.57
CA PHE A 252 7.18 -13.82 -9.14
C PHE A 252 6.05 -12.91 -8.71
N GLY A 253 5.42 -13.26 -7.60
CA GLY A 253 4.43 -12.42 -6.97
C GLY A 253 3.02 -12.88 -7.24
N TYR A 254 2.16 -12.63 -6.27
CA TYR A 254 0.77 -13.02 -6.31
C TYR A 254 -0.09 -12.11 -5.42
N VAL A 255 -1.38 -12.17 -5.68
CA VAL A 255 -2.41 -11.59 -4.84
C VAL A 255 -3.33 -12.68 -4.33
N VAL A 256 -3.92 -12.45 -3.16
CA VAL A 256 -5.02 -13.24 -2.60
C VAL A 256 -6.24 -12.35 -2.57
N LEU A 257 -7.23 -12.70 -3.37
CA LEU A 257 -8.47 -11.96 -3.54
C LEU A 257 -9.36 -12.04 -2.28
N PRO A 258 -10.40 -11.20 -2.14
CA PRO A 258 -11.21 -11.17 -0.92
C PRO A 258 -11.91 -12.49 -0.60
N ASP A 259 -12.13 -13.33 -1.62
CA ASP A 259 -12.71 -14.68 -1.56
C ASP A 259 -11.67 -15.79 -1.32
N GLY A 260 -10.38 -15.44 -1.23
CA GLY A 260 -9.28 -16.36 -1.02
C GLY A 260 -8.65 -16.91 -2.29
N GLU A 261 -9.15 -16.54 -3.48
CA GLU A 261 -8.54 -16.96 -4.74
C GLU A 261 -7.14 -16.37 -4.88
N ARG A 262 -6.13 -17.23 -5.06
CA ARG A 262 -4.75 -16.82 -5.34
C ARG A 262 -4.57 -16.60 -6.84
N ASN A 263 -4.05 -15.43 -7.23
CA ASN A 263 -3.75 -15.09 -8.62
C ASN A 263 -2.33 -14.53 -8.74
N THR A 264 -1.56 -14.94 -9.76
CA THR A 264 -0.18 -14.48 -9.97
C THR A 264 -0.09 -13.08 -10.58
N ASP A 265 -1.21 -12.51 -11.04
CA ASP A 265 -1.25 -11.16 -11.59
C ASP A 265 -1.40 -10.11 -10.49
N ILE A 266 -0.30 -9.49 -10.06
CA ILE A 266 -0.30 -8.41 -9.08
C ILE A 266 -0.89 -7.10 -9.63
N THR A 267 -1.19 -7.00 -10.93
CA THR A 267 -1.87 -5.85 -11.53
C THR A 267 -3.39 -5.92 -11.38
N LEU A 268 -3.91 -7.11 -11.09
CA LEU A 268 -5.33 -7.42 -10.95
C LEU A 268 -6.07 -6.55 -9.93
N PRO A 269 -5.52 -6.16 -8.75
CA PRO A 269 -6.23 -5.31 -7.81
C PRO A 269 -6.63 -3.96 -8.41
N ILE A 270 -5.72 -3.36 -9.18
CA ILE A 270 -5.95 -2.07 -9.83
C ILE A 270 -6.95 -2.25 -10.99
N GLN A 271 -6.84 -3.33 -11.76
CA GLN A 271 -7.79 -3.63 -12.83
C GLN A 271 -9.22 -3.84 -12.29
N ARG A 272 -9.37 -4.58 -11.19
CA ARG A 272 -10.67 -4.81 -10.54
C ARG A 272 -11.28 -3.49 -10.06
N LEU A 273 -10.46 -2.64 -9.45
CA LEU A 273 -10.86 -1.29 -9.03
C LEU A 273 -11.34 -0.44 -10.22
N MET A 274 -10.65 -0.49 -11.37
CA MET A 274 -11.11 0.17 -12.59
C MET A 274 -12.41 -0.44 -13.14
N ALA A 275 -12.67 -1.72 -12.87
CA ALA A 275 -13.81 -2.44 -13.42
C ALA A 275 -15.12 -2.29 -12.63
N GLU A 276 -15.04 -1.92 -11.36
CA GLU A 276 -16.22 -1.64 -10.55
C GLU A 276 -17.01 -0.48 -11.17
N THR A 277 -18.34 -0.59 -11.18
CA THR A 277 -19.23 0.48 -11.63
C THR A 277 -19.85 1.16 -10.40
N ALA A 278 -19.96 2.49 -10.43
CA ALA A 278 -20.42 3.33 -9.31
C ALA A 278 -21.93 3.23 -9.01
#